data_AF-A0A3S1ZBD0-F1
#
_entry.id   AF-A0A3S1ZBD0-F1
#
_cell.length_a   1.000
_cell.length_b   1.000
_cell.length_c   1.000
_cell.angle_alpha   90.00
_cell.angle_beta   90.00
_cell.angle_gamma   90.00
#
_symmetry.space_group_name_H-M   'P 1'
#
loop_
_entity.id
_entity.type
_entity.pdbx_description
1 polymer ?
#
loop_
_entity_poly.entity_id
_entity_poly.type
_entity_poly.pdbx_seq_one_letter_code
_entity_poly.pdbx_strand_id
1 'polypeptide(L)'
;LKFFPAEQSGGIASLKAFASPLADVKFCPTGGISAKNAADYLSLPNVVCVGGSWVAPDDLVKAGKWDEIEALARAASKLAK
;
A
#
# COMPACT_ATOMS: atom_id res chain seq x y z
N LEU A 1 1.95 -3.00 -12.27
CA LEU A 1 3.24 -2.29 -12.12
C LEU A 1 3.40 -1.79 -10.68
N LYS A 2 4.62 -1.76 -10.16
CA LYS A 2 4.90 -1.10 -8.87
C LYS A 2 4.95 0.41 -9.09
N PHE A 3 4.24 1.18 -8.27
CA PHE A 3 4.33 2.65 -8.26
C PHE A 3 5.14 3.07 -7.03
N PHE A 4 6.36 3.56 -7.24
CA PHE A 4 7.33 3.81 -6.18
C PHE A 4 8.25 4.98 -6.51
N PRO A 5 8.58 5.84 -5.53
CA PRO A 5 7.99 5.93 -4.18
C PRO A 5 6.63 6.65 -4.19
N ALA A 6 5.54 5.96 -3.80
CA ALA A 6 4.17 6.38 -4.10
C ALA A 6 3.82 7.80 -3.64
N GLU A 7 3.99 8.12 -2.36
CA GLU A 7 3.66 9.46 -1.83
C GLU A 7 4.50 10.56 -2.51
N GLN A 8 5.82 10.36 -2.64
CA GLN A 8 6.72 11.35 -3.24
C GLN A 8 6.54 11.50 -4.75
N SER A 9 6.00 10.49 -5.43
CA SER A 9 5.64 10.52 -6.85
C SER A 9 4.24 11.09 -7.13
N GLY A 10 3.61 11.73 -6.14
CA GLY A 10 2.30 12.40 -6.25
C GLY A 10 1.10 11.52 -5.87
N GLY A 11 1.35 10.32 -5.36
CA GLY A 11 0.38 9.48 -4.67
C GLY A 11 -0.91 9.20 -5.44
N ILE A 12 -2.02 9.30 -4.72
CA ILE A 12 -3.37 9.08 -5.25
C ILE A 12 -3.68 10.01 -6.44
N ALA A 13 -3.21 11.25 -6.41
CA ALA A 13 -3.47 12.21 -7.49
C ALA A 13 -2.83 11.74 -8.81
N SER A 14 -1.57 11.29 -8.76
CA SER A 14 -0.88 10.71 -9.92
C SER A 14 -1.59 9.46 -10.44
N LEU A 15 -1.97 8.55 -9.54
CA LEU A 15 -2.69 7.33 -9.94
C LEU A 15 -4.04 7.64 -10.59
N LYS A 16 -4.78 8.63 -10.11
CA LYS A 16 -6.01 9.10 -10.77
C LYS A 16 -5.71 9.69 -12.15
N ALA A 17 -4.68 10.51 -12.28
CA ALA A 17 -4.28 11.09 -13.57
C ALA A 17 -3.87 10.03 -14.59
N PHE A 18 -3.26 8.93 -14.16
CA PHE A 18 -2.87 7.82 -15.02
C PHE A 18 -4.02 6.95 -15.50
N ALA A 19 -5.19 7.01 -14.86
CA ALA A 19 -6.33 6.17 -15.22
C ALA A 19 -6.80 6.38 -16.67
N SER A 20 -6.62 7.57 -17.24
CA SER A 20 -6.98 7.86 -18.63
C SER A 20 -5.91 7.41 -19.64
N PRO A 21 -4.64 7.85 -19.57
CA PRO A 21 -3.63 7.49 -20.57
C PRO A 21 -3.15 6.04 -20.43
N LEU A 22 -3.33 5.40 -19.27
CA LEU A 22 -2.86 4.05 -18.96
C LEU A 22 -4.03 3.16 -18.49
N ALA A 23 -5.15 3.16 -19.22
CA ALA A 23 -6.41 2.51 -18.82
C ALA A 23 -6.28 1.03 -18.46
N ASP A 24 -5.41 0.29 -19.16
CA ASP A 24 -5.19 -1.15 -18.94
C ASP A 24 -4.17 -1.45 -17.84
N VAL A 25 -3.49 -0.43 -17.31
CA VAL A 25 -2.44 -0.61 -16.31
C VAL A 25 -3.02 -0.62 -14.91
N LYS A 26 -2.65 -1.65 -14.13
CA LYS A 26 -2.91 -1.72 -12.70
C LYS A 26 -1.63 -1.50 -11.89
N PHE A 27 -1.77 -0.88 -10.73
CA PHE A 27 -0.68 -0.45 -9.88
C PHE A 27 -0.70 -1.14 -8.51
N CYS A 28 0.49 -1.35 -7.96
CA CYS A 28 0.69 -1.64 -6.54
C CYS A 28 1.59 -0.53 -5.97
N PRO A 29 1.04 0.56 -5.41
CA PRO A 29 1.80 1.63 -4.80
C PRO A 29 2.59 1.15 -3.57
N THR A 30 3.81 1.65 -3.44
CA THR A 30 4.72 1.35 -2.33
C THR A 30 5.55 2.59 -2.01
N GLY A 31 5.85 2.81 -0.72
CA GLY A 31 6.62 3.96 -0.25
C GLY A 31 5.70 5.08 0.26
N GLY A 32 5.74 5.30 1.58
CA GLY A 32 4.83 6.24 2.27
C GLY A 32 3.42 5.69 2.56
N ILE A 33 3.16 4.40 2.29
CA ILE A 33 1.90 3.75 2.64
C ILE A 33 1.94 3.23 4.08
N SER A 34 0.83 3.40 4.80
CA SER A 34 0.60 2.99 6.19
C SER A 34 -0.85 2.53 6.39
N ALA A 35 -1.16 2.02 7.57
CA ALA A 35 -2.54 1.70 7.96
C ALA A 35 -3.51 2.90 7.83
N LYS A 36 -3.00 4.14 7.86
CA LYS A 36 -3.83 5.36 7.81
C LYS A 36 -4.32 5.71 6.40
N ASN A 37 -3.52 5.44 5.36
CA ASN A 37 -3.82 5.83 3.98
C ASN A 37 -4.01 4.64 3.03
N ALA A 38 -3.75 3.39 3.48
CA ALA A 38 -3.88 2.21 2.63
C ALA A 38 -5.28 2.06 2.00
N ALA A 39 -6.35 2.34 2.76
CA ALA A 39 -7.72 2.26 2.27
C ALA A 39 -7.99 3.24 1.11
N ASP A 40 -7.43 4.46 1.18
CA ASP A 40 -7.60 5.49 0.14
C ASP A 40 -6.95 5.09 -1.18
N TYR A 41 -5.83 4.35 -1.12
CA TYR A 41 -5.21 3.79 -2.31
C TYR A 41 -5.99 2.60 -2.86
N LEU A 42 -6.44 1.69 -1.99
CA LEU A 42 -7.19 0.50 -2.38
C LEU A 42 -8.53 0.84 -3.04
N SER A 43 -9.14 1.98 -2.70
CA SER A 43 -10.39 2.43 -3.32
C SER A 43 -10.23 2.83 -4.80
N LEU A 44 -9.02 2.93 -5.34
CA LEU A 44 -8.80 3.29 -6.74
C LEU A 44 -8.95 2.08 -7.67
N PRO A 45 -9.73 2.18 -8.77
CA PRO A 45 -9.99 1.05 -9.67
C PRO A 45 -8.74 0.55 -10.40
N ASN A 46 -7.69 1.38 -10.49
CA ASN A 46 -6.41 1.04 -11.07
C ASN A 46 -5.34 0.61 -10.04
N VAL A 47 -5.70 0.42 -8.77
CA VAL A 47 -4.79 -0.08 -7.72
C VAL A 47 -5.21 -1.48 -7.29
N VAL A 48 -4.36 -2.51 -7.45
CA VAL A 48 -4.69 -3.92 -7.14
C VAL A 48 -4.27 -4.38 -5.75
N CYS A 49 -3.22 -3.77 -5.21
CA CYS A 49 -2.70 -4.03 -3.88
C CYS A 49 -1.97 -2.78 -3.41
N VAL A 50 -1.57 -2.74 -2.15
CA VAL A 50 -0.62 -1.75 -1.64
C VAL A 50 0.53 -2.47 -0.96
N GLY A 51 1.70 -1.85 -0.95
CA GLY A 51 2.88 -2.35 -0.25
C GLY A 51 3.35 -1.35 0.80
N GLY A 52 3.65 -1.83 2.01
CA GLY A 52 4.32 -1.00 3.01
C GLY A 52 4.82 -1.80 4.20
N SER A 53 5.90 -1.32 4.79
CA SER A 53 6.60 -1.98 5.90
C SER A 53 5.80 -1.99 7.20
N TRP A 54 4.68 -1.26 7.29
CA TRP A 54 3.88 -1.21 8.52
C TRP A 54 3.28 -2.57 8.91
N VAL A 55 3.18 -3.52 7.98
CA VAL A 55 2.71 -4.89 8.25
C VAL A 55 3.78 -5.72 8.96
N ALA A 56 5.05 -5.51 8.65
CA ALA A 56 6.18 -6.18 9.27
C ALA A 56 7.33 -5.19 9.51
N PRO A 57 7.22 -4.32 10.53
CA PRO A 57 8.25 -3.34 10.87
C PRO A 57 9.61 -4.01 11.18
N ASP A 58 10.70 -3.40 10.71
CA ASP A 58 12.07 -3.95 10.85
C ASP A 58 12.47 -4.19 12.32
N ASP A 59 12.01 -3.33 13.24
CA ASP A 59 12.27 -3.46 14.67
C ASP A 59 11.57 -4.68 15.27
N LEU A 60 10.33 -4.97 14.86
CA LEU A 60 9.59 -6.16 15.29
C LEU A 60 10.20 -7.43 14.70
N VAL A 61 10.64 -7.40 13.45
CA VAL A 61 11.34 -8.52 12.80
C VAL A 61 12.66 -8.80 13.52
N LYS A 62 13.47 -7.77 13.80
CA LYS A 62 14.74 -7.92 14.54
C LYS A 62 14.54 -8.42 15.97
N ALA A 63 13.44 -8.03 16.61
CA ALA A 63 13.08 -8.47 17.95
C ALA A 63 12.37 -9.84 18.00
N GLY A 64 12.09 -10.47 16.85
CA GLY A 64 11.39 -11.76 16.78
C GLY A 64 9.93 -11.70 17.27
N LYS A 65 9.30 -10.52 17.20
CA LYS A 65 7.95 -10.26 17.73
C LYS A 65 6.86 -10.69 16.73
N TRP A 66 6.80 -12.00 16.46
CA TRP A 66 5.92 -12.56 15.44
C TRP A 66 4.43 -12.37 15.73
N ASP A 67 4.02 -12.42 17.00
CA ASP A 67 2.63 -12.17 17.39
C ASP A 67 2.19 -10.74 17.09
N GLU A 68 3.08 -9.75 17.24
CA GLU A 68 2.79 -8.36 16.90
C GLU A 68 2.67 -8.18 15.37
N ILE A 69 3.55 -8.84 14.60
CA ILE A 69 3.50 -8.84 13.13
C ILE A 69 2.23 -9.52 12.63
N GLU A 70 1.83 -10.63 13.24
CA GLU A 70 0.58 -11.34 12.94
C GLU A 70 -0.63 -10.43 13.15
N ALA A 71 -0.69 -9.71 14.27
CA ALA A 71 -1.76 -8.77 14.57
C ALA A 71 -1.82 -7.63 13.53
N LEU A 72 -0.67 -7.09 13.11
CA LEU A 72 -0.57 -6.06 12.07
C LEU A 72 -1.03 -6.59 10.70
N ALA A 73 -0.60 -7.80 10.34
CA ALA A 73 -1.02 -8.46 9.11
C ALA A 73 -2.53 -8.76 9.10
N ARG A 74 -3.09 -9.22 10.22
CA ARG A 74 -4.53 -9.45 10.39
C ARG A 74 -5.34 -8.16 10.33
N ALA A 75 -4.79 -7.05 10.83
CA ALA A 75 -5.43 -5.74 10.68
C ALA A 75 -5.42 -5.30 9.21
N ALA A 76 -4.28 -5.45 8.52
CA ALA A 76 -4.14 -5.10 7.11
C ALA A 76 -5.02 -5.96 6.18
N SER A 77 -5.20 -7.25 6.47
CA SER A 77 -6.04 -8.14 5.66
C SER A 77 -7.54 -7.82 5.72
N LYS A 78 -7.97 -7.03 6.70
CA LYS A 78 -9.34 -6.51 6.81
C LYS A 78 -9.59 -5.27 5.96
N LEU A 79 -8.55 -4.67 5.38
CA LEU A 79 -8.70 -3.54 4.47
C LEU A 79 -9.38 -4.04 3.18
N ALA A 80 -10.52 -3.44 2.86
CA ALA A 80 -11.25 -3.76 1.65
C ALA A 80 -10.59 -3.11 0.42
N LYS A 81 -10.69 -3.82 -0.71
CA LYS A 81 -10.52 -3.25 -2.05
C LYS A 81 -11.90 -3.21 -2.72
#